data_AF-A0A920WMN6-F1
#
_entry.id   AF-A0A920WMN6-F1
#
_cell.length_a   1.000
_cell.length_b   1.000
_cell.length_c   1.000
_cell.angle_alpha   90.00
_cell.angle_beta   90.00
_cell.angle_gamma   90.00
#
_symmetry.space_group_name_H-M   'P 1'
#
loop_
_entity.id
_entity.type
_entity.pdbx_description
1 polymer ?
#
loop_
_entity_poly.entity_id
_entity_poly.type
_entity_poly.pdbx_seq_one_letter_code
_entity_poly.pdbx_strand_id
1 'polypeptide(L)'
;MTALGATIPSSEPVVRHEGDTTVVDLGAMVGLYEGGVGGRFVDGRREHAPALVDACRDGATHEDLAQSSTGPWLVRGLGMGYETPMIDAQRGQDLTLMTGMVLSVTDGDHRDVVAVTSSEPDVLSTPPYPAGRLVGSGA
;
A
#
# COMPACT_ATOMS: atom_id res chain seq x y z
N MET A 1 -24.99 -4.98 -2.61
CA MET A 1 -24.89 -6.45 -2.69
C MET A 1 -23.45 -6.83 -2.42
N THR A 2 -23.17 -7.47 -1.30
CA THR A 2 -21.90 -8.15 -1.07
C THR A 2 -21.87 -9.36 -2.00
N ALA A 3 -21.02 -9.33 -3.04
CA ALA A 3 -20.73 -10.55 -3.78
C ALA A 3 -20.16 -11.56 -2.78
N LEU A 4 -20.61 -12.82 -2.84
CA LEU A 4 -19.96 -13.96 -2.20
C LEU A 4 -18.60 -14.18 -2.88
N GLY A 5 -17.67 -13.25 -2.70
CA GLY A 5 -16.27 -13.39 -3.06
C GLY A 5 -15.53 -14.01 -1.88
N ALA A 6 -14.75 -15.04 -2.13
CA ALA A 6 -13.74 -15.46 -1.16
C ALA A 6 -12.62 -14.41 -1.19
N THR A 7 -12.37 -13.74 -0.07
CA THR A 7 -11.13 -12.98 0.11
C THR A 7 -10.03 -14.01 0.34
N ILE A 8 -9.17 -14.20 -0.66
CA ILE A 8 -8.04 -15.11 -0.54
C ILE A 8 -6.83 -14.27 -0.09
N PRO A 9 -6.18 -14.56 1.04
CA PRO A 9 -4.96 -13.86 1.41
C PRO A 9 -3.92 -14.00 0.29
N SER A 10 -3.32 -12.88 -0.17
CA SER A 10 -2.24 -12.95 -1.16
C SER A 10 -0.92 -13.42 -0.54
N SER A 11 -0.79 -13.25 0.78
CA SER A 11 0.32 -13.69 1.61
C SER A 11 -0.19 -14.07 3.00
N GLU A 12 0.67 -14.64 3.84
CA GLU A 12 0.37 -14.85 5.26
C GLU A 12 0.06 -13.50 5.94
N PRO A 13 -1.11 -13.34 6.58
CA PRO A 13 -1.39 -12.18 7.42
C PRO A 13 -0.36 -12.04 8.54
N VAL A 14 0.25 -10.86 8.68
CA VAL A 14 1.13 -10.57 9.80
C VAL A 14 0.40 -9.69 10.79
N VAL A 15 0.35 -10.13 12.05
CA VAL A 15 -0.07 -9.31 13.19
C VAL A 15 0.93 -9.54 14.31
N ARG A 16 1.60 -8.47 14.73
CA ARG A 16 2.64 -8.53 15.77
C ARG A 16 2.52 -7.36 16.72
N HIS A 17 2.79 -7.59 18.00
CA HIS A 17 2.74 -6.57 19.05
C HIS A 17 4.15 -6.15 19.45
N GLU A 18 4.38 -4.84 19.53
CA GLU A 18 5.64 -4.21 19.93
C GLU A 18 5.38 -3.11 20.95
N GLY A 19 5.45 -3.45 22.23
CA GLY A 19 5.03 -2.54 23.30
C GLY A 19 3.58 -2.12 23.09
N ASP A 20 3.35 -0.81 22.99
CA ASP A 20 2.02 -0.22 22.76
C ASP A 20 1.63 -0.13 21.28
N THR A 21 2.48 -0.65 20.37
CA THR A 21 2.22 -0.65 18.92
C THR A 21 1.76 -2.02 18.46
N THR A 22 0.80 -2.06 17.53
CA THR A 22 0.47 -3.27 16.77
C THR A 22 0.87 -3.06 15.32
N VAL A 23 1.64 -3.97 14.74
CA VAL A 23 1.96 -3.95 13.32
C VAL A 23 1.10 -4.98 12.61
N VAL A 24 0.49 -4.54 11.52
CA VAL A 24 -0.43 -5.34 10.72
C VAL A 24 0.02 -5.28 9.27
N ASP A 25 0.06 -6.41 8.59
CA ASP A 25 0.22 -6.53 7.15
C ASP A 25 -0.82 -7.54 6.63
N LEU A 26 -1.76 -7.07 5.79
CA LEU A 26 -2.85 -7.85 5.21
C LEU A 26 -2.92 -7.69 3.69
N GLY A 27 -2.45 -8.71 2.96
CA GLY A 27 -2.62 -8.82 1.51
C GLY A 27 -3.84 -9.67 1.15
N ALA A 28 -4.61 -9.29 0.14
CA ALA A 28 -5.81 -9.97 -0.29
C ALA A 28 -5.95 -9.98 -1.81
N MET A 29 -6.54 -11.03 -2.36
CA MET A 29 -6.95 -11.11 -3.76
C MET A 29 -8.47 -11.06 -3.88
N VAL A 30 -8.97 -10.19 -4.77
CA VAL A 30 -10.39 -10.07 -5.12
C VAL A 30 -10.50 -9.99 -6.65
N GLY A 31 -11.23 -10.91 -7.27
CA GLY A 31 -11.39 -10.93 -8.72
C GLY A 31 -10.06 -11.08 -9.48
N LEU A 32 -9.11 -11.83 -8.92
CA LEU A 32 -7.72 -11.99 -9.38
C LEU A 32 -6.82 -10.76 -9.20
N TYR A 33 -7.34 -9.63 -8.72
CA TYR A 33 -6.52 -8.47 -8.40
C TYR A 33 -6.01 -8.57 -6.98
N GLU A 34 -4.70 -8.44 -6.81
CA GLU A 34 -4.10 -8.24 -5.50
C GLU A 34 -4.44 -6.84 -4.95
N GLY A 35 -4.49 -6.71 -3.64
CA GLY A 35 -4.46 -5.48 -2.90
C GLY A 35 -3.89 -5.73 -1.51
N GLY A 36 -3.63 -4.69 -0.75
CA GLY A 36 -3.19 -4.89 0.61
C GLY A 36 -2.98 -3.60 1.37
N VAL A 37 -2.96 -3.72 2.69
CA VAL A 37 -2.70 -2.61 3.60
C VAL A 37 -1.76 -3.09 4.69
N GLY A 38 -0.77 -2.28 5.05
CA GLY A 38 0.19 -2.60 6.09
C GLY A 38 0.63 -1.36 6.83
N GLY A 39 0.86 -1.48 8.13
CA GLY A 39 1.34 -0.36 8.91
C GLY A 39 1.42 -0.66 10.39
N ARG A 40 2.00 0.33 11.09
CA ARG A 40 2.02 0.39 12.54
C ARG A 40 0.76 1.09 13.04
N PHE A 41 0.19 0.58 14.12
CA PHE A 41 -1.02 1.10 14.75
C PHE A 41 -0.73 1.43 16.21
N VAL A 42 -0.97 2.68 16.58
CA VAL A 42 -0.88 3.20 17.96
C VAL A 42 -2.27 3.68 18.35
N ASP A 43 -2.78 3.22 19.49
CA ASP A 43 -4.14 3.53 19.96
C ASP A 43 -5.23 3.26 18.89
N GLY A 44 -5.05 2.20 18.10
CA GLY A 44 -5.96 1.81 17.03
C GLY A 44 -5.92 2.71 15.77
N ARG A 45 -5.00 3.67 15.71
CA ARG A 45 -4.77 4.52 14.52
C ARG A 45 -3.52 4.09 13.80
N ARG A 46 -3.64 3.89 12.48
CA ARG A 46 -2.50 3.67 11.61
C ARG A 46 -1.64 4.93 11.58
N GLU A 47 -0.32 4.76 11.66
CA GLU A 47 0.63 5.85 11.45
C GLU A 47 0.51 6.44 10.04
N HIS A 48 1.06 7.65 9.85
CA HIS A 48 1.00 8.35 8.58
C HIS A 48 1.75 7.59 7.48
N ALA A 49 1.28 7.74 6.24
CA ALA A 49 1.98 7.21 5.09
C ALA A 49 3.38 7.83 4.96
N PRO A 50 4.40 7.03 4.57
CA PRO A 50 5.75 7.50 4.34
C PRO A 50 5.81 8.34 3.05
N ALA A 51 6.81 9.20 2.94
CA ALA A 51 7.02 10.08 1.77
C ALA A 51 7.17 9.29 0.46
N LEU A 52 7.58 8.01 0.53
CA LEU A 52 7.64 7.12 -0.62
C LEU A 52 6.29 6.98 -1.35
N VAL A 53 5.16 7.06 -0.63
CA VAL A 53 3.83 7.01 -1.25
C VAL A 53 3.61 8.22 -2.16
N ASP A 54 3.93 9.41 -1.69
CA ASP A 54 3.79 10.65 -2.46
C ASP A 54 4.78 10.73 -3.64
N ALA A 55 5.91 10.03 -3.53
CA ALA A 55 6.91 9.92 -4.60
C ALA A 55 6.44 9.06 -5.79
N CYS A 56 5.38 8.26 -5.65
CA CYS A 56 4.87 7.37 -6.70
C CYS A 56 4.04 8.11 -7.77
N ARG A 57 4.66 9.10 -8.42
CA ARG A 57 4.05 9.98 -9.44
C ARG A 57 4.51 9.65 -10.85
N ASP A 58 3.78 10.15 -11.85
CA ASP A 58 4.18 10.03 -13.26
C ASP A 58 5.59 10.58 -13.49
N GLY A 59 6.44 9.81 -14.16
CA GLY A 59 7.83 10.18 -14.41
C GLY A 59 8.78 9.94 -13.24
N ALA A 60 8.33 9.43 -12.10
CA ALA A 60 9.22 9.15 -10.97
C ALA A 60 10.22 8.05 -11.32
N THR A 61 11.48 8.32 -11.00
CA THR A 61 12.62 7.43 -11.25
C THR A 61 12.97 6.63 -10.00
N HIS A 62 13.87 5.66 -10.15
CA HIS A 62 14.48 4.96 -9.01
C HIS A 62 15.05 5.93 -7.97
N GLU A 63 15.73 6.99 -8.40
CA GLU A 63 16.36 7.96 -7.49
C GLU A 63 15.32 8.71 -6.66
N ASP A 64 14.22 9.15 -7.26
CA ASP A 64 13.12 9.82 -6.55
C ASP A 64 12.54 8.92 -5.44
N LEU A 65 12.35 7.64 -5.74
CA LEU A 65 11.84 6.65 -4.80
C LEU A 65 12.85 6.37 -3.68
N ALA A 66 14.12 6.16 -4.03
CA ALA A 66 15.19 5.91 -3.07
C ALA A 66 15.36 7.08 -2.09
N GLN A 67 15.35 8.33 -2.58
CA GLN A 67 15.47 9.52 -1.74
C GLN A 67 14.28 9.71 -0.78
N SER A 68 13.11 9.18 -1.13
CA SER A 68 11.87 9.30 -0.34
C SER A 68 11.66 8.15 0.65
N SER A 69 12.43 7.06 0.52
CA SER A 69 12.35 5.90 1.39
C SER A 69 13.01 6.12 2.75
N THR A 70 12.48 5.51 3.80
CA THR A 70 12.99 5.64 5.18
C THR A 70 13.61 4.35 5.72
N GLY A 71 13.36 3.20 5.08
CA GLY A 71 13.94 1.91 5.41
C GLY A 71 14.00 0.96 4.21
N PRO A 72 14.00 -0.36 4.43
CA PRO A 72 13.84 -1.33 3.35
C PRO A 72 12.53 -1.06 2.61
N TRP A 73 12.62 -0.87 1.29
CA TRP A 73 11.47 -0.48 0.48
C TRP A 73 11.33 -1.34 -0.78
N LEU A 74 10.11 -1.39 -1.30
CA LEU A 74 9.76 -2.08 -2.53
C LEU A 74 8.56 -1.39 -3.18
N VAL A 75 8.72 -0.98 -4.43
CA VAL A 75 7.63 -0.56 -5.32
C VAL A 75 7.47 -1.62 -6.39
N ARG A 76 6.32 -2.29 -6.44
CA ARG A 76 6.04 -3.29 -7.46
C ARG A 76 4.69 -3.11 -8.13
N GLY A 77 4.60 -3.46 -9.41
CA GLY A 77 3.33 -3.53 -10.14
C GLY A 77 2.35 -4.48 -9.47
N LEU A 78 1.09 -4.06 -9.44
CA LEU A 78 0.00 -4.72 -8.75
C LEU A 78 -1.20 -4.86 -9.69
N GLY A 79 -1.66 -6.10 -9.82
CA GLY A 79 -2.69 -6.52 -10.77
C GLY A 79 -2.93 -8.01 -10.60
N MET A 80 -2.79 -8.81 -11.66
CA MET A 80 -3.05 -10.26 -11.58
C MET A 80 -1.89 -11.11 -11.01
N GLY A 81 -0.89 -10.47 -10.40
CA GLY A 81 0.14 -11.10 -9.56
C GLY A 81 1.52 -11.19 -10.22
N TYR A 82 2.37 -10.17 -10.00
CA TYR A 82 3.75 -9.97 -10.52
C TYR A 82 3.87 -9.17 -11.82
N GLU A 83 3.34 -7.95 -11.80
CA GLU A 83 3.50 -6.99 -12.90
C GLU A 83 4.74 -6.13 -12.67
N THR A 84 5.38 -5.71 -13.77
CA THR A 84 6.39 -4.65 -13.72
C THR A 84 5.72 -3.32 -13.35
N PRO A 85 6.41 -2.42 -12.62
CA PRO A 85 7.83 -2.48 -12.31
C PRO A 85 8.14 -3.33 -11.05
N MET A 86 9.41 -3.60 -10.81
CA MET A 86 9.90 -4.06 -9.51
C MET A 86 11.12 -3.21 -9.19
N ILE A 87 10.94 -2.27 -8.27
CA ILE A 87 11.93 -1.25 -7.92
C ILE A 87 12.19 -1.33 -6.42
N ASP A 88 13.46 -1.50 -6.06
CA ASP A 88 13.93 -1.49 -4.68
C ASP A 88 15.37 -0.93 -4.65
N ALA A 89 16.03 -1.02 -3.50
CA ALA A 89 17.41 -0.55 -3.35
C ALA A 89 18.41 -1.15 -4.37
N GLN A 90 18.10 -2.32 -4.94
CA GLN A 90 19.00 -3.07 -5.83
C GLN A 90 18.49 -3.21 -7.26
N ARG A 91 17.21 -2.98 -7.53
CA ARG A 91 16.57 -3.28 -8.83
C ARG A 91 15.78 -2.09 -9.38
N GLY A 92 15.66 -2.03 -10.69
CA GLY A 92 14.78 -1.09 -11.40
C GLY A 92 15.36 0.31 -11.60
N GLN A 93 16.68 0.47 -11.62
CA GLN A 93 17.37 1.76 -11.78
C GLN A 93 17.06 2.45 -13.13
N ASP A 94 16.71 1.65 -14.12
CA ASP A 94 16.36 2.04 -15.49
C ASP A 94 14.84 2.17 -15.71
N LEU A 95 14.02 1.92 -14.68
CA LEU A 95 12.58 2.02 -14.74
C LEU A 95 12.08 3.40 -14.35
N THR A 96 10.95 3.78 -14.93
CA THR A 96 10.23 5.01 -14.62
C THR A 96 8.75 4.68 -14.42
N LEU A 97 8.15 5.24 -13.38
CA LEU A 97 6.73 5.10 -13.12
C LEU A 97 5.93 5.89 -14.16
N MET A 98 4.79 5.33 -14.60
CA MET A 98 3.93 5.95 -15.59
C MET A 98 2.49 5.95 -15.12
N THR A 99 1.75 6.98 -15.53
CA THR A 99 0.30 7.10 -15.32
C THR A 99 -0.42 5.82 -15.76
N GLY A 100 -1.34 5.34 -14.93
CA GLY A 100 -2.12 4.12 -15.15
C GLY A 100 -1.51 2.88 -14.51
N MET A 101 -0.28 2.96 -13.96
CA MET A 101 0.25 1.89 -13.11
C MET A 101 -0.50 1.85 -11.77
N VAL A 102 -0.73 0.65 -11.27
CA VAL A 102 -1.15 0.40 -9.88
C VAL A 102 -0.02 -0.36 -9.20
N LEU A 103 0.36 0.09 -8.01
CA LEU A 103 1.58 -0.30 -7.34
C LEU A 103 1.28 -0.77 -5.91
N SER A 104 1.95 -1.84 -5.47
CA SER A 104 2.19 -2.07 -4.05
C SER A 104 3.43 -1.28 -3.66
N VAL A 105 3.28 -0.39 -2.70
CA VAL A 105 4.36 0.46 -2.18
C VAL A 105 4.62 0.07 -0.73
N THR A 106 5.80 -0.46 -0.46
CA THR A 106 6.25 -0.86 0.87
C THR A 106 7.44 0.00 1.29
N ASP A 107 7.40 0.52 2.52
CA ASP A 107 8.54 1.15 3.21
C ASP A 107 8.52 0.71 4.68
N GLY A 108 9.45 -0.19 5.04
CA GLY A 108 9.46 -0.86 6.33
C GLY A 108 8.15 -1.63 6.60
N ASP A 109 7.48 -1.28 7.69
CA ASP A 109 6.20 -1.89 8.11
C ASP A 109 4.99 -1.34 7.37
N HIS A 110 5.18 -0.29 6.55
CA HIS A 110 4.09 0.34 5.83
C HIS A 110 3.89 -0.31 4.47
N ARG A 111 2.63 -0.58 4.11
CA ARG A 111 2.24 -0.95 2.74
C ARG A 111 0.97 -0.25 2.31
N ASP A 112 0.98 0.39 1.16
CA ASP A 112 -0.20 0.89 0.48
C ASP A 112 -0.32 0.40 -0.96
N VAL A 113 -1.54 0.43 -1.48
CA VAL A 113 -1.81 0.30 -2.91
C VAL A 113 -1.97 1.71 -3.48
N VAL A 114 -1.16 2.04 -4.48
CA VAL A 114 -1.08 3.38 -5.05
C VAL A 114 -1.33 3.31 -6.55
N ALA A 115 -2.26 4.13 -7.05
CA ALA A 115 -2.41 4.38 -8.48
C ALA A 115 -1.58 5.60 -8.88
N VAL A 116 -0.72 5.43 -9.89
CA VAL A 116 0.01 6.54 -10.51
C VAL A 116 -0.96 7.27 -11.42
N THR A 117 -1.23 8.54 -11.12
CA THR A 117 -2.14 9.38 -11.92
C THR A 117 -1.34 10.43 -12.69
N SER A 118 -2.02 11.18 -13.57
CA SER A 118 -1.44 12.36 -14.22
C SER A 118 -1.23 13.56 -13.28
N SER A 119 -1.54 13.40 -11.98
CA SER A 119 -1.46 14.41 -10.94
C SER A 119 -0.79 13.81 -9.69
N GLU A 120 -1.37 13.98 -8.51
CA GLU A 120 -0.90 13.33 -7.29
C GLU A 120 -1.25 11.83 -7.31
N PRO A 121 -0.41 10.96 -6.72
CA PRO A 121 -0.74 9.55 -6.55
C PRO A 121 -2.04 9.37 -5.75
N ASP A 122 -2.83 8.38 -6.13
CA ASP A 122 -4.07 8.03 -5.42
C ASP A 122 -3.86 6.78 -4.56
N VAL A 123 -4.15 6.89 -3.26
CA VAL A 123 -3.97 5.80 -2.28
C VAL A 123 -5.27 4.99 -2.15
N LEU A 124 -5.28 3.83 -2.78
CA LEU A 124 -6.44 2.94 -2.89
C LEU A 124 -6.68 2.09 -1.64
N SER A 125 -5.70 1.99 -0.74
CA SER A 125 -5.76 1.28 0.54
C SER A 125 -6.29 2.15 1.70
N THR A 126 -6.87 3.31 1.40
CA THR A 126 -7.52 4.16 2.40
C THR A 126 -8.85 3.55 2.87
N PRO A 127 -9.22 3.69 4.16
CA PRO A 127 -10.53 3.26 4.62
C PRO A 127 -11.64 4.00 3.86
N PRO A 128 -12.73 3.32 3.46
CA PRO A 128 -13.80 3.93 2.65
C PRO A 128 -14.58 5.05 3.34
N TYR A 129 -14.29 5.36 4.61
CA TYR A 129 -14.91 6.45 5.37
C TYR A 129 -13.89 7.09 6.33
N PRO A 130 -13.94 8.42 6.55
CA PRO A 130 -13.23 9.00 7.68
C PRO A 130 -13.74 8.33 8.96
N ALA A 131 -12.83 7.98 9.87
CA ALA A 131 -13.09 7.32 11.15
C ALA A 131 -14.01 8.10 12.12
N GLY A 132 -14.77 9.09 11.63
CA GLY A 132 -15.73 9.91 12.37
C GLY A 132 -17.20 9.47 12.22
N ARG A 133 -17.51 8.39 11.49
CA ARG A 133 -18.89 7.88 11.34
C ARG A 133 -19.11 6.50 11.96
N LEU A 134 -18.60 6.29 13.18
CA LEU A 134 -19.32 5.44 14.13
C LEU A 134 -20.53 6.26 14.62
N VAL A 135 -21.59 6.31 13.80
CA VAL A 135 -22.88 6.87 14.22
C VAL A 135 -23.45 5.94 15.28
N GLY A 136 -23.86 6.56 16.38
CA GLY A 136 -24.33 5.90 17.58
C GLY A 136 -25.48 4.93 17.38
N SER A 137 -25.55 4.02 18.36
CA SER A 137 -26.74 3.43 18.97
C SER A 137 -27.94 3.22 18.03
N GLY A 138 -28.14 1.96 17.65
CA GLY A 138 -29.44 1.44 17.23
C GLY A 138 -29.81 0.28 18.16
N ALA A 139 -30.64 0.61 19.16
CA ALA A 139 -31.56 -0.22 19.96
C ALA A 139 -31.13 -1.63 20.40
#